data_AF-A0A6N1BS76-F1
#
_entry.id   AF-A0A6N1BS76-F1
#
_cell.length_a   1.000
_cell.length_b   1.000
_cell.length_c   1.000
_cell.angle_alpha   90.00
_cell.angle_beta   90.00
_cell.angle_gamma   90.00
#
_symmetry.space_group_name_H-M   'P 1'
#
loop_
_entity.id
_entity.type
_entity.pdbx_description
1 polymer ?
#
loop_
_entity_poly.entity_id
_entity_poly.type
_entity_poly.pdbx_seq_one_letter_code
_entity_poly.pdbx_strand_id
1 'polypeptide(L)'
;MKVLVAALLFAVSCQATAFDPDELTRKNRELAAREAQKPAWKIKEEAETASIKMKSFNPATVGRRAFLFARPIEDVTPRASMIAILYRDTPCQLPISGAKDMFAAESLYGRALVPACWGRLITPSGDDALIVSKYGDTRKETLLNYAEVEIRPDGSGKFLKPAFSREQFMQNVDDFHKALR
;
A
#
# COMPACT_ATOMS: atom_id res chain seq x y z
N MET A 1 71.92 -20.40 33.45
CA MET A 1 71.35 -19.15 32.90
C MET A 1 69.97 -19.43 32.33
N LYS A 2 68.97 -19.42 33.21
CA LYS A 2 67.54 -19.42 32.90
C LYS A 2 66.98 -18.20 33.63
N VAL A 3 65.83 -17.70 33.17
CA VAL A 3 65.08 -16.55 33.72
C VAL A 3 65.52 -15.20 33.13
N LEU A 4 64.91 -14.81 32.00
CA LEU A 4 64.60 -13.41 31.62
C LEU A 4 63.88 -13.35 30.24
N VAL A 5 62.81 -14.12 30.03
CA VAL A 5 61.95 -13.98 28.82
C VAL A 5 60.47 -14.21 29.18
N ALA A 6 59.98 -13.59 30.25
CA ALA A 6 58.58 -13.78 30.69
C ALA A 6 57.91 -12.51 31.24
N ALA A 7 58.26 -11.33 30.71
CA ALA A 7 57.72 -10.05 31.20
C ALA A 7 57.15 -9.13 30.10
N LEU A 8 56.92 -9.63 28.88
CA LEU A 8 56.44 -8.80 27.76
C LEU A 8 55.11 -9.25 27.14
N LEU A 9 54.43 -10.24 27.74
CA LEU A 9 53.13 -10.74 27.24
C LEU A 9 51.91 -10.41 28.13
N PHE A 10 52.07 -9.59 29.17
CA PHE A 10 50.97 -9.27 30.11
C PHE A 10 50.50 -7.80 30.11
N ALA A 11 50.95 -6.96 29.16
CA ALA A 11 50.54 -5.56 29.07
C ALA A 11 49.55 -5.27 27.91
N VAL A 12 48.84 -6.28 27.41
CA VAL A 12 47.80 -6.13 26.36
C VAL A 12 46.46 -6.71 26.81
N SER A 13 46.22 -6.75 28.12
CA SER A 13 44.92 -7.12 28.69
C SER A 13 44.41 -5.95 29.52
N CYS A 14 43.17 -5.54 29.27
CA CYS A 14 42.42 -4.49 29.97
C CYS A 14 42.59 -3.05 29.47
N GLN A 15 42.36 -2.82 28.18
CA GLN A 15 41.58 -1.65 27.77
C GLN A 15 40.23 -2.13 27.23
N ALA A 16 39.47 -2.84 28.07
CA ALA A 16 38.03 -2.86 27.91
C ALA A 16 37.55 -1.46 28.29
N THR A 17 37.49 -0.56 27.31
CA THR A 17 36.79 0.72 27.48
C THR A 17 35.38 0.37 27.93
N ALA A 18 35.09 0.60 29.21
CA ALA A 18 33.74 0.49 29.73
C ALA A 18 32.91 1.48 28.93
N PHE A 19 32.12 0.97 27.98
CA PHE A 19 31.15 1.78 27.26
C PHE A 19 30.15 2.27 28.29
N ASP A 20 30.14 3.58 28.55
CA ASP A 20 29.14 4.21 29.39
C ASP A 20 27.75 3.94 28.76
N PRO A 21 26.85 3.19 29.45
CA PRO A 21 25.53 2.87 28.93
C PRO A 21 24.71 4.11 28.56
N ASP A 22 24.94 5.24 29.24
CA ASP A 22 24.26 6.50 28.97
C ASP A 22 24.77 7.15 27.69
N GLU A 23 26.07 7.03 27.41
CA GLU A 23 26.67 7.50 26.15
C GLU A 23 26.15 6.70 24.95
N LEU A 24 26.02 5.38 25.09
CA LEU A 24 25.48 4.51 24.05
C LEU A 24 24.00 4.82 23.78
N THR A 25 23.22 5.04 24.85
CA THR A 25 21.81 5.41 24.73
C THR A 25 21.63 6.75 24.03
N ARG A 26 22.45 7.76 24.36
CA ARG A 26 22.44 9.06 23.68
C ARG A 26 22.80 8.92 22.19
N LYS A 27 23.88 8.20 21.87
CA LYS A 27 24.30 7.95 20.47
C LYS A 27 23.22 7.22 19.67
N ASN A 28 22.54 6.24 20.26
CA ASN A 28 21.44 5.54 19.61
C ASN A 28 20.24 6.46 19.35
N ARG A 29 19.90 7.36 20.29
CA ARG A 29 18.84 8.37 20.07
C ARG A 29 19.21 9.37 18.98
N GLU A 30 20.46 9.81 18.93
CA GLU A 30 20.95 10.70 17.88
C GLU A 30 20.97 10.02 16.50
N LEU A 31 21.41 8.76 16.44
CA LEU A 31 21.36 7.96 15.22
C LEU A 31 19.91 7.80 14.74
N ALA A 32 19.00 7.40 15.65
CA ALA A 32 17.59 7.27 15.34
C ALA A 32 16.97 8.61 14.87
N ALA A 33 17.37 9.75 15.47
CA ALA A 33 16.91 11.07 15.05
C ALA A 33 17.45 11.47 13.66
N ARG A 34 18.69 11.10 13.33
CA ARG A 34 19.27 11.30 11.98
C ARG A 34 18.61 10.40 10.95
N GLU A 35 18.36 9.14 11.29
CA GLU A 35 17.65 8.18 10.43
C GLU A 35 16.17 8.53 10.26
N ALA A 36 15.56 9.20 11.25
CA ALA A 36 14.20 9.73 11.16
C ALA A 36 14.08 10.89 10.15
N GLN A 37 15.18 11.59 9.85
CA GLN A 37 15.16 12.62 8.81
C GLN A 37 15.13 11.94 7.44
N LYS A 38 14.00 12.08 6.73
CA LYS A 38 13.90 11.62 5.35
C LYS A 38 14.99 12.33 4.52
N PRO A 39 15.88 11.58 3.82
CA PRO A 39 16.92 12.20 3.03
C PRO A 39 16.32 12.98 1.85
N ALA A 40 16.99 14.06 1.43
CA ALA A 40 16.47 14.97 0.40
C ALA A 40 16.11 14.26 -0.93
N TRP A 41 16.87 13.24 -1.31
CA TRP A 41 16.57 12.45 -2.52
C TRP A 41 15.23 11.73 -2.43
N LYS A 42 14.84 11.23 -1.25
CA LYS A 42 13.59 10.52 -1.04
C LYS A 42 12.39 11.48 -1.08
N ILE A 43 12.54 12.68 -0.52
CA ILE A 43 11.53 13.74 -0.62
C ILE A 43 11.30 14.11 -2.09
N LYS A 44 12.39 14.28 -2.86
CA LYS A 44 12.32 14.57 -4.30
C LYS A 44 11.64 13.43 -5.07
N GLU A 45 11.99 12.18 -4.78
CA GLU A 45 11.38 11.01 -5.42
C GLU A 45 9.88 10.85 -5.10
N GLU A 46 9.48 11.09 -3.85
CA GLU A 46 8.07 11.11 -3.42
C GLU A 46 7.29 12.20 -4.19
N ALA A 47 7.85 13.40 -4.33
CA ALA A 47 7.24 14.50 -5.08
C ALA A 47 7.12 14.21 -6.59
N GLU A 48 8.15 13.63 -7.21
CA GLU A 48 8.11 13.20 -8.61
C GLU A 48 7.06 12.11 -8.82
N THR A 49 6.99 11.13 -7.91
CA THR A 49 6.00 10.04 -7.99
C THR A 49 4.58 10.58 -7.84
N ALA A 50 4.35 11.51 -6.93
CA ALA A 50 3.08 12.20 -6.79
C ALA A 50 2.70 12.93 -8.09
N SER A 51 3.64 13.67 -8.70
CA SER A 51 3.42 14.34 -9.99
C SER A 51 3.05 13.36 -11.11
N ILE A 52 3.76 12.23 -11.21
CA ILE A 52 3.47 11.19 -12.23
C ILE A 52 2.05 10.63 -12.05
N LYS A 53 1.63 10.33 -10.82
CA LYS A 53 0.28 9.81 -10.54
C LYS A 53 -0.82 10.86 -10.74
N MET A 54 -0.52 12.14 -10.54
CA MET A 54 -1.45 13.22 -10.84
C MET A 54 -1.67 13.42 -12.34
N LYS A 55 -0.69 13.10 -13.19
CA LYS A 55 -0.85 13.21 -14.66
C LYS A 55 -1.95 12.32 -15.23
N SER A 56 -2.24 11.19 -14.59
CA SER A 56 -3.34 10.30 -15.00
C SER A 56 -4.67 10.63 -14.34
N PHE A 57 -4.73 11.64 -13.47
CA PHE A 57 -5.96 12.01 -12.80
C PHE A 57 -6.98 12.56 -13.79
N ASN A 58 -8.19 11.98 -13.75
CA ASN A 58 -9.32 12.45 -14.53
C ASN A 58 -10.26 13.29 -13.66
N PRO A 59 -10.38 14.62 -13.89
CA PRO A 59 -11.28 15.49 -13.12
C PRO A 59 -12.76 15.07 -13.19
N ALA A 60 -13.18 14.33 -14.23
CA ALA A 60 -14.55 13.80 -14.31
C ALA A 60 -14.86 12.73 -13.25
N THR A 61 -13.86 12.29 -12.48
CA THR A 61 -14.03 11.35 -11.37
C THR A 61 -14.29 12.02 -10.03
N VAL A 62 -14.19 13.35 -9.95
CA VAL A 62 -14.46 14.12 -8.72
C VAL A 62 -15.91 13.92 -8.27
N GLY A 63 -16.10 13.70 -6.96
CA GLY A 63 -17.38 13.41 -6.33
C GLY A 63 -17.90 11.99 -6.56
N ARG A 64 -17.22 11.19 -7.39
CA ARG A 64 -17.61 9.78 -7.63
C ARG A 64 -17.12 8.89 -6.51
N ARG A 65 -17.79 7.75 -6.37
CA ARG A 65 -17.42 6.72 -5.41
C ARG A 65 -16.50 5.68 -6.05
N ALA A 66 -15.46 5.32 -5.31
CA ALA A 66 -14.51 4.30 -5.72
C ALA A 66 -14.15 3.40 -4.54
N PHE A 67 -13.61 2.23 -4.84
CA PHE A 67 -12.89 1.43 -3.86
C PHE A 67 -11.40 1.69 -3.96
N LEU A 68 -10.77 2.04 -2.84
CA LEU A 68 -9.32 2.18 -2.74
C LEU A 68 -8.75 1.09 -1.86
N PHE A 69 -7.59 0.56 -2.24
CA PHE A 69 -6.81 -0.29 -1.35
C PHE A 69 -6.40 0.55 -0.14
N ALA A 70 -6.90 0.19 1.04
CA ALA A 70 -6.66 0.93 2.28
C ALA A 70 -5.82 0.09 3.24
N ARG A 71 -4.60 0.57 3.56
CA ARG A 71 -3.98 0.26 4.87
C ARG A 71 -4.58 1.21 5.92
N PRO A 72 -4.31 1.06 7.24
CA PRO A 72 -5.26 1.42 8.31
C PRO A 72 -5.96 2.76 8.10
N ILE A 73 -7.26 2.79 8.41
CA ILE A 73 -8.25 3.80 8.02
C ILE A 73 -7.75 5.22 8.35
N GLU A 74 -7.12 5.87 7.38
CA GLU A 74 -6.92 7.32 7.37
C GLU A 74 -8.18 7.96 6.78
N ASP A 75 -8.60 9.12 7.30
CA ASP A 75 -9.79 9.84 6.81
C ASP A 75 -9.64 10.25 5.32
N VAL A 76 -8.40 10.53 4.90
CA VAL A 76 -8.08 10.91 3.52
C VAL A 76 -6.87 10.13 3.03
N THR A 77 -7.02 9.37 1.95
CA THR A 77 -5.91 8.70 1.26
C THR A 77 -5.40 9.57 0.12
N PRO A 78 -4.14 10.07 0.16
CA PRO A 78 -3.57 10.85 -0.93
C PRO A 78 -3.47 10.03 -2.22
N ARG A 79 -3.71 10.65 -3.39
CA ARG A 79 -3.57 9.94 -4.67
C ARG A 79 -2.18 9.33 -4.88
N ALA A 80 -1.16 9.99 -4.36
CA ALA A 80 0.22 9.54 -4.44
C ALA A 80 0.46 8.18 -3.76
N SER A 81 -0.32 7.83 -2.72
CA SER A 81 -0.20 6.54 -2.01
C SER A 81 -1.10 5.45 -2.59
N MET A 82 -2.03 5.79 -3.47
CA MET A 82 -2.95 4.81 -4.07
C MET A 82 -2.21 3.82 -4.97
N ILE A 83 -2.60 2.55 -4.87
CA ILE A 83 -2.09 1.42 -5.66
C ILE A 83 -3.16 0.94 -6.66
N ALA A 84 -4.43 1.09 -6.29
CA ALA A 84 -5.58 0.74 -7.11
C ALA A 84 -6.74 1.68 -6.81
N ILE A 85 -7.49 2.06 -7.85
CA ILE A 85 -8.73 2.80 -7.77
C ILE A 85 -9.78 2.04 -8.57
N LEU A 86 -10.83 1.57 -7.91
CA LEU A 86 -11.88 0.77 -8.55
C LEU A 86 -13.16 1.60 -8.60
N TYR A 87 -13.48 2.20 -9.76
CA TYR A 87 -14.68 3.04 -9.88
C TYR A 87 -15.94 2.19 -9.86
N ARG A 88 -16.96 2.60 -9.09
CA ARG A 88 -18.15 1.76 -8.87
C ARG A 88 -19.16 1.79 -10.00
N ASP A 89 -19.22 2.89 -10.73
CA ASP A 89 -20.30 3.27 -11.63
C ASP A 89 -19.77 3.76 -12.99
N THR A 90 -18.47 3.61 -13.24
CA THR A 90 -17.83 3.98 -14.52
C THR A 90 -17.67 2.72 -15.36
N PRO A 91 -18.25 2.61 -16.57
CA PRO A 91 -18.02 1.46 -17.42
C PRO A 91 -16.56 1.39 -17.89
N CYS A 92 -16.01 0.18 -17.97
CA CYS A 92 -14.70 -0.09 -18.55
C CYS A 92 -14.67 0.31 -20.04
N GLN A 93 -13.61 1.01 -20.46
CA GLN A 93 -13.39 1.42 -21.86
C GLN A 93 -12.25 0.65 -22.55
N LEU A 94 -11.60 -0.29 -21.84
CA LEU A 94 -10.55 -1.10 -22.44
C LEU A 94 -11.18 -2.16 -23.37
N PRO A 95 -10.54 -2.47 -24.51
CA PRO A 95 -11.06 -3.43 -25.49
C PRO A 95 -10.86 -4.88 -25.04
N ILE A 96 -11.48 -5.26 -23.92
CA ILE A 96 -11.41 -6.61 -23.36
C ILE A 96 -12.63 -7.41 -23.85
N SER A 97 -12.38 -8.52 -24.53
CA SER A 97 -13.45 -9.40 -25.01
C SER A 97 -14.24 -9.97 -23.82
N GLY A 98 -15.58 -9.91 -23.89
CA GLY A 98 -16.47 -10.44 -22.86
C GLY A 98 -16.54 -9.61 -21.57
N ALA A 99 -15.92 -8.44 -21.50
CA ALA A 99 -15.85 -7.61 -20.29
C ALA A 99 -16.98 -6.57 -20.15
N LYS A 100 -18.17 -6.83 -20.69
CA LYS A 100 -19.28 -5.86 -20.69
C LYS A 100 -19.70 -5.42 -19.28
N ASP A 101 -19.50 -6.31 -18.30
CA ASP A 101 -19.86 -6.10 -16.90
C ASP A 101 -18.69 -5.60 -16.05
N MET A 102 -17.56 -5.24 -16.68
CA MET A 102 -16.42 -4.64 -15.98
C MET A 102 -16.56 -3.12 -15.89
N PHE A 103 -16.07 -2.59 -14.78
CA PHE A 103 -15.99 -1.17 -14.50
C PHE A 103 -14.58 -0.64 -14.72
N ALA A 104 -14.45 0.66 -14.92
CA ALA A 104 -13.15 1.30 -15.04
C ALA A 104 -12.38 1.21 -13.72
N ALA A 105 -11.07 1.06 -13.82
CA ALA A 105 -10.14 1.11 -12.72
C ALA A 105 -8.88 1.89 -13.12
N GLU A 106 -8.08 2.22 -12.12
CA GLU A 106 -6.69 2.58 -12.28
C GLU A 106 -5.85 1.65 -11.43
N SER A 107 -4.74 1.17 -11.97
CA SER A 107 -3.85 0.24 -11.29
C SER A 107 -2.40 0.73 -11.39
N LEU A 108 -1.65 0.58 -10.31
CA LEU A 108 -0.24 0.93 -10.28
C LEU A 108 0.56 0.01 -11.22
N TYR A 109 1.22 0.63 -12.20
CA TYR A 109 2.19 -0.02 -13.08
C TYR A 109 3.48 0.81 -13.08
N GLY A 110 4.54 0.25 -12.47
CA GLY A 110 5.74 1.02 -12.15
C GLY A 110 5.42 2.16 -11.17
N ARG A 111 5.65 3.41 -11.58
CA ARG A 111 5.40 4.62 -10.77
C ARG A 111 4.07 5.32 -11.09
N ALA A 112 3.32 4.85 -12.09
CA ALA A 112 2.12 5.52 -12.58
C ALA A 112 0.85 4.69 -12.33
N LEU A 113 -0.26 5.38 -12.09
CA LEU A 113 -1.59 4.78 -12.16
C LEU A 113 -2.00 4.74 -13.63
N VAL A 114 -2.16 3.54 -14.18
CA VAL A 114 -2.57 3.33 -15.57
C VAL A 114 -4.02 2.86 -15.63
N PRO A 115 -4.74 3.17 -16.73
CA PRO A 115 -6.06 2.62 -16.98
C PRO A 115 -6.08 1.09 -16.83
N ALA A 116 -7.11 0.62 -16.15
CA ALA A 116 -7.42 -0.77 -15.90
C ALA A 116 -8.94 -0.96 -15.96
N CYS A 117 -9.38 -2.21 -15.89
CA CYS A 117 -10.77 -2.54 -15.66
C CYS A 117 -10.86 -3.52 -14.50
N TRP A 118 -11.97 -3.49 -13.77
CA TRP A 118 -12.21 -4.40 -12.68
C TRP A 118 -13.63 -4.96 -12.69
N GLY A 119 -13.82 -6.12 -12.08
CA GLY A 119 -15.13 -6.72 -11.89
C GLY A 119 -15.11 -7.66 -10.69
N ARG A 120 -16.30 -7.91 -10.11
CA ARG A 120 -16.45 -8.89 -9.04
C ARG A 120 -16.46 -10.30 -9.62
N LEU A 121 -15.79 -11.22 -8.93
CA LEU A 121 -15.85 -12.64 -9.26
C LEU A 121 -17.04 -13.29 -8.57
N ILE A 122 -17.57 -14.35 -9.18
CA ILE A 122 -18.62 -15.18 -8.58
C ILE A 122 -17.94 -16.13 -7.61
N THR A 123 -17.79 -15.71 -6.36
CA THR A 123 -17.28 -16.55 -5.25
C THR A 123 -18.32 -16.66 -4.14
N PRO A 124 -18.28 -17.73 -3.32
CA PRO A 124 -19.19 -17.89 -2.19
C PRO A 124 -19.24 -16.68 -1.26
N SER A 125 -18.09 -16.05 -1.03
CA SER A 125 -17.94 -14.87 -0.19
C SER A 125 -18.30 -13.57 -0.92
N GLY A 126 -18.20 -13.51 -2.26
CA GLY A 126 -18.51 -12.34 -3.07
C GLY A 126 -17.57 -11.15 -2.87
N ASP A 127 -16.44 -11.34 -2.18
CA ASP A 127 -15.42 -10.32 -1.90
C ASP A 127 -14.31 -10.28 -2.95
N ASP A 128 -14.19 -11.31 -3.79
CA ASP A 128 -13.14 -11.37 -4.80
C ASP A 128 -13.41 -10.41 -5.97
N ALA A 129 -12.36 -9.72 -6.40
CA ALA A 129 -12.32 -8.84 -7.55
C ALA A 129 -11.19 -9.24 -8.50
N LEU A 130 -11.45 -9.17 -9.80
CA LEU A 130 -10.45 -9.29 -10.85
C LEU A 130 -10.12 -7.90 -11.38
N ILE A 131 -8.85 -7.56 -11.46
CA ILE A 131 -8.35 -6.32 -12.06
C ILE A 131 -7.49 -6.69 -13.27
N VAL A 132 -7.75 -6.03 -14.40
CA VAL A 132 -7.05 -6.21 -15.67
C VAL A 132 -6.46 -4.88 -16.11
N SER A 133 -5.14 -4.77 -16.19
CA SER A 133 -4.46 -3.55 -16.64
C SER A 133 -4.61 -3.36 -18.15
N LYS A 134 -4.38 -2.14 -18.66
CA LYS A 134 -4.30 -1.89 -20.11
C LYS A 134 -3.21 -2.68 -20.83
N TYR A 135 -2.26 -3.26 -20.10
CA TYR A 135 -1.17 -4.08 -20.65
C TYR A 135 -1.49 -5.58 -20.65
N GLY A 136 -2.67 -5.96 -20.15
CA GLY A 136 -3.10 -7.36 -20.09
C GLY A 136 -2.71 -8.08 -18.80
N ASP A 137 -2.02 -7.42 -17.86
CA ASP A 137 -1.74 -8.00 -16.56
C ASP A 137 -3.05 -8.20 -15.80
N THR A 138 -3.25 -9.40 -15.26
CA THR A 138 -4.41 -9.73 -14.45
C THR A 138 -4.00 -10.02 -13.02
N ARG A 139 -4.77 -9.53 -12.06
CA ARG A 139 -4.59 -9.86 -10.65
C ARG A 139 -5.92 -10.00 -9.94
N LYS A 140 -5.97 -10.92 -8.99
CA LYS A 140 -7.11 -11.11 -8.10
C LYS A 140 -6.84 -10.40 -6.78
N GLU A 141 -7.84 -9.72 -6.26
CA GLU A 141 -7.78 -9.03 -4.98
C GLU A 141 -9.08 -9.25 -4.19
N THR A 142 -9.00 -9.18 -2.87
CA THR A 142 -10.18 -9.20 -1.98
C THR A 142 -10.60 -7.78 -1.66
N LEU A 143 -11.90 -7.49 -1.78
CA LEU A 143 -12.54 -6.23 -1.40
C LEU A 143 -12.55 -6.01 0.12
N LEU A 144 -12.18 -7.01 0.94
CA LEU A 144 -11.97 -6.84 2.38
C LEU A 144 -10.85 -5.83 2.69
N ASN A 145 -9.86 -5.70 1.81
CA ASN A 145 -8.74 -4.77 1.95
C ASN A 145 -9.03 -3.38 1.35
N TYR A 146 -10.29 -3.13 0.98
CA TYR A 146 -10.70 -1.92 0.30
C TYR A 146 -11.63 -1.08 1.17
N ALA A 147 -11.53 0.23 1.00
CA ALA A 147 -12.48 1.20 1.52
C ALA A 147 -13.27 1.84 0.38
N GLU A 148 -14.57 2.05 0.60
CA GLU A 148 -15.37 2.96 -0.21
C GLU A 148 -15.00 4.40 0.15
N VAL A 149 -14.66 5.18 -0.88
CA VAL A 149 -14.25 6.58 -0.74
C VAL A 149 -15.00 7.47 -1.72
N GLU A 150 -15.00 8.77 -1.45
CA GLU A 150 -15.36 9.82 -2.39
C GLU A 150 -14.09 10.49 -2.94
N ILE A 151 -13.98 10.60 -4.27
CA ILE A 151 -12.82 11.22 -4.92
C ILE A 151 -12.92 12.75 -4.84
N ARG A 152 -11.88 13.40 -4.32
CA ARG A 152 -11.77 14.84 -4.14
C ARG A 152 -11.15 15.54 -5.37
N PRO A 153 -11.22 16.89 -5.47
CA PRO A 153 -10.66 17.64 -6.58
C PRO A 153 -9.14 17.48 -6.80
N ASP A 154 -8.40 17.14 -5.75
CA ASP A 154 -6.97 16.84 -5.79
C ASP A 154 -6.68 15.35 -6.10
N GLY A 155 -7.72 14.57 -6.39
CA GLY A 155 -7.65 13.14 -6.66
C GLY A 155 -7.46 12.27 -5.42
N SER A 156 -7.41 12.86 -4.21
CA SER A 156 -7.42 12.10 -2.96
C SER A 156 -8.77 11.42 -2.73
N GLY A 157 -8.80 10.37 -1.92
CA GLY A 157 -10.01 9.66 -1.55
C GLY A 157 -10.40 9.98 -0.11
N LYS A 158 -11.58 10.54 0.11
CA LYS A 158 -12.15 10.70 1.46
C LYS A 158 -12.86 9.41 1.86
N PHE A 159 -12.45 8.82 2.98
CA PHE A 159 -13.06 7.60 3.49
C PHE A 159 -14.56 7.78 3.77
N LEU A 160 -15.36 6.79 3.38
CA LEU A 160 -16.78 6.71 3.71
C LEU A 160 -17.07 5.52 4.61
N LYS A 161 -16.68 4.32 4.16
CA LYS A 161 -16.90 3.05 4.88
C LYS A 161 -16.02 1.94 4.30
N PRO A 162 -15.86 0.78 4.96
CA PRO A 162 -15.26 -0.39 4.33
C PRO A 162 -16.02 -0.79 3.05
N ALA A 163 -15.30 -1.23 2.02
CA ALA A 163 -15.91 -1.69 0.77
C ALA A 163 -16.71 -2.98 0.96
N PHE A 164 -16.30 -3.77 1.95
CA PHE A 164 -16.91 -5.04 2.31
C PHE A 164 -16.83 -5.22 3.83
N SER A 165 -17.97 -5.40 4.50
CA SER A 165 -17.97 -5.61 5.97
C SER A 165 -17.74 -7.07 6.31
N ARG A 166 -17.25 -7.33 7.52
CA ARG A 166 -17.05 -8.70 8.02
C ARG A 166 -18.37 -9.44 8.16
N GLU A 167 -19.43 -8.74 8.56
CA GLU A 167 -20.78 -9.29 8.71
C GLU A 167 -21.33 -9.72 7.36
N GLN A 168 -21.15 -8.88 6.33
CA GLN A 168 -21.54 -9.21 4.96
C GLN A 168 -20.78 -10.43 4.43
N PHE A 169 -19.49 -10.54 4.74
CA PHE A 169 -18.68 -11.70 4.40
C PHE A 169 -19.22 -12.99 5.03
N MET A 170 -19.44 -12.97 6.35
CA MET A 170 -19.94 -14.15 7.05
C MET A 170 -21.33 -14.55 6.56
N GLN A 171 -22.21 -13.58 6.31
CA GLN A 171 -23.55 -13.82 5.79
C GLN A 171 -23.51 -14.49 4.41
N ASN A 172 -22.67 -14.02 3.49
CA ASN A 172 -22.55 -14.61 2.15
C ASN A 172 -22.06 -16.07 2.20
N VAL A 173 -21.08 -16.35 3.06
CA VAL A 173 -20.58 -17.72 3.27
C VAL A 173 -21.66 -18.64 3.84
N ASP A 174 -22.43 -18.15 4.83
CA ASP A 174 -23.51 -18.92 5.43
C ASP A 174 -24.64 -19.21 4.45
N ASP A 175 -25.03 -18.23 3.64
CA ASP A 175 -26.07 -18.38 2.63
C ASP A 175 -25.65 -19.34 1.51
N PHE A 176 -24.37 -19.30 1.11
CA PHE A 176 -23.81 -20.29 0.20
C PHE A 176 -23.87 -21.72 0.77
N HIS A 177 -23.46 -21.91 2.03
CA HIS A 177 -23.54 -23.22 2.69
C HIS A 177 -24.97 -23.74 2.81
N LYS A 178 -25.96 -22.87 3.04
CA LYS A 178 -27.38 -23.25 3.05
C LYS A 178 -27.85 -23.67 1.67
N ALA A 179 -27.43 -22.98 0.61
CA ALA A 179 -27.83 -23.29 -0.77
C ALA A 179 -27.27 -24.63 -1.29
N LEU A 180 -26.21 -25.15 -0.67
CA LEU A 180 -25.64 -26.47 -1.00
C LEU A 180 -26.33 -27.65 -0.31
N ARG A 181 -27.20 -27.40 0.68
CA ARG A 181 -27.95 -28.43 1.41
C ARG A 181 -29.32 -28.66 0.80
#